data_AF-A0A9P8I6I2-F1
#
_entry.id   AF-A0A9P8I6I2-F1
#
_cell.length_a   1.000
_cell.length_b   1.000
_cell.length_c   1.000
_cell.angle_alpha   90.00
_cell.angle_beta   90.00
_cell.angle_gamma   90.00
#
_symmetry.space_group_name_H-M   'P 1'
#
loop_
_entity.id
_entity.type
_entity.pdbx_description
1 polymer ?
#
loop_
_entity_poly.entity_id
_entity_poly.type
_entity_poly.pdbx_seq_one_letter_code
_entity_poly.pdbx_strand_id
1 'polypeptide(L)'
;MDLLTIVTTEKTISVKDAIRNALQGLTANEQLSKLVNFFQVATERNAQLTELIAEAWDYLNANTLWNTRYSSLEVLKQDIDYDYTLRHILGRHQANVGRRKGEISMILNNWELFPDAALPSDLQPPIFSERILCNLATLSKICILETAIPLLHLAVLARRSTPSLLKHEYLHQGDVLAVIKHLKANARLQTLKPSSQLRVKAKPTTQRIEDDENGDEEDEEGNGGEEKEEDNYIETLPVPDRDDRRGFNLINAQKMMANSTQPTPITSSGNCVCPPKVVEALLNLQDNSDDKAGLQVLRLACNAGLETMCHRHLHTLSSTSVGLHNNHSNLVLTNQITSVLRHAFHLTDFKLKHHEWFRKSRRPAVDADRLAVYRYTLVALSEFTFNAAKIFERFVGAGA
;
A
#
# COMPACT_ATOMS: atom_id res chain seq x y z
N MET A 1 -9.86 18.58 -31.32
CA MET A 1 -8.63 18.73 -30.51
C MET A 1 -8.55 17.53 -29.58
N ASP A 2 -7.40 16.86 -29.52
CA ASP A 2 -7.21 15.67 -28.70
C ASP A 2 -6.86 16.05 -27.25
N LEU A 3 -7.33 15.31 -26.25
CA LEU A 3 -7.03 15.60 -24.84
C LEU A 3 -5.52 15.50 -24.55
N LEU A 4 -4.80 14.64 -25.28
CA LEU A 4 -3.35 14.55 -25.22
C LEU A 4 -2.65 15.80 -25.76
N THR A 5 -3.18 16.43 -26.81
CA THR A 5 -2.59 17.65 -27.38
C THR A 5 -2.64 18.84 -26.41
N ILE A 6 -3.59 18.87 -25.48
CA ILE A 6 -3.73 19.94 -24.47
C ILE A 6 -2.51 19.99 -23.53
N VAL A 7 -1.90 18.84 -23.25
CA VAL A 7 -0.72 18.75 -22.36
C VAL A 7 0.56 19.18 -23.07
N THR A 8 0.60 19.10 -24.40
CA THR A 8 1.81 19.32 -25.21
C THR A 8 1.82 20.64 -25.98
N THR A 9 0.68 21.33 -26.15
CA THR A 9 0.64 22.58 -26.92
C THR A 9 0.93 23.80 -26.07
N GLU A 10 1.85 24.66 -26.54
CA GLU A 10 2.25 25.95 -25.96
C GLU A 10 1.15 27.03 -25.93
N LYS A 11 -0.10 26.71 -26.27
CA LYS A 11 -1.19 27.68 -26.28
C LYS A 11 -1.77 27.85 -24.88
N THR A 12 -1.93 29.10 -24.46
CA THR A 12 -2.54 29.57 -23.21
C THR A 12 -4.07 29.35 -23.19
N ILE A 13 -4.51 28.11 -23.36
CA ILE A 13 -5.91 27.74 -23.16
C ILE A 13 -6.03 27.21 -21.73
N SER A 14 -6.98 27.73 -20.95
CA SER A 14 -7.30 27.17 -19.63
C SER A 14 -7.62 25.68 -19.78
N VAL A 15 -7.05 24.84 -18.92
CA VAL A 15 -7.29 23.37 -18.90
C VAL A 15 -8.79 23.07 -18.91
N LYS A 16 -9.59 23.88 -18.22
CA LYS A 16 -11.05 23.75 -18.16
C LYS A 16 -11.70 23.96 -19.54
N ASP A 17 -11.29 24.99 -20.25
CA ASP A 17 -11.83 25.30 -21.58
C ASP A 17 -11.34 24.30 -22.62
N ALA A 18 -10.10 23.83 -22.48
CA ALA A 18 -9.55 22.80 -23.35
C ALA A 18 -10.32 21.47 -23.21
N ILE A 19 -10.64 21.04 -21.98
CA ILE A 19 -11.49 19.87 -21.72
C ILE A 19 -12.90 20.09 -22.28
N ARG A 20 -13.51 21.26 -22.00
CA ARG A 20 -14.84 21.59 -22.50
C ARG A 20 -14.89 21.49 -24.02
N ASN A 21 -13.93 22.12 -24.71
CA ASN A 21 -13.84 22.13 -26.17
C ASN A 21 -13.60 20.73 -26.74
N ALA A 22 -12.86 19.87 -26.04
CA ALA A 22 -12.60 18.49 -26.48
C ALA A 22 -13.82 17.55 -26.32
N LEU A 23 -14.73 17.87 -25.40
CA LEU A 23 -15.93 17.08 -25.09
C LEU A 23 -17.21 17.64 -25.71
N GLN A 24 -17.22 18.91 -26.11
CA GLN A 24 -18.38 19.58 -26.69
C GLN A 24 -18.85 18.87 -27.97
N GLY A 25 -20.16 18.65 -28.07
CA GLY A 25 -20.78 17.97 -29.22
C GLY A 25 -20.79 16.45 -29.15
N LEU A 26 -20.16 15.83 -28.14
CA LEU A 26 -20.23 14.39 -27.90
C LEU A 26 -21.40 14.02 -26.98
N THR A 27 -21.94 12.82 -27.15
CA THR A 27 -22.93 12.25 -26.22
C THR A 27 -22.30 11.93 -24.86
N ALA A 28 -23.11 11.79 -23.81
CA ALA A 28 -22.60 11.50 -22.46
C ALA A 28 -21.73 10.23 -22.40
N ASN A 29 -22.11 9.17 -23.14
CA ASN A 29 -21.35 7.92 -23.21
C ASN A 29 -20.00 8.10 -23.91
N GLU A 30 -19.95 8.89 -24.98
CA GLU A 30 -18.70 9.20 -25.69
C GLU A 30 -17.78 10.09 -24.85
N GLN A 31 -18.34 11.08 -24.14
CA GLN A 31 -17.59 11.92 -23.22
C GLN A 31 -16.94 11.10 -22.11
N LEU A 32 -17.72 10.21 -21.47
CA LEU A 32 -17.21 9.31 -20.45
C LEU A 32 -16.12 8.39 -21.01
N SER A 33 -16.34 7.80 -22.17
CA SER A 33 -15.36 6.93 -22.82
C SER A 33 -14.04 7.66 -23.11
N LYS A 34 -14.11 8.90 -23.62
CA LYS A 34 -12.93 9.75 -23.83
C LYS A 34 -12.22 10.10 -22.54
N LEU A 35 -12.95 10.46 -21.48
CA LEU A 35 -12.36 10.79 -20.18
C LEU A 35 -11.68 9.57 -19.52
N VAL A 36 -12.31 8.40 -19.59
CA VAL A 36 -11.71 7.15 -19.09
C VAL A 36 -10.41 6.84 -19.83
N ASN A 37 -10.40 6.95 -21.16
CA ASN A 37 -9.19 6.78 -21.95
C ASN A 37 -8.11 7.81 -21.56
N PHE A 38 -8.47 9.09 -21.45
CA PHE A 38 -7.56 10.13 -21.01
C PHE A 38 -6.94 9.82 -19.64
N PHE A 39 -7.72 9.39 -18.65
CA PHE A 39 -7.19 9.04 -17.34
C PHE A 39 -6.26 7.82 -17.37
N GLN A 40 -6.53 6.83 -18.23
CA GLN A 40 -5.64 5.69 -18.42
C GLN A 40 -4.31 6.14 -19.00
N VAL A 41 -4.33 6.88 -20.10
CA VAL A 41 -3.10 7.39 -20.73
C VAL A 41 -2.34 8.34 -19.81
N ALA A 42 -3.03 9.25 -19.11
CA ALA A 42 -2.40 10.17 -18.16
C ALA A 42 -1.70 9.42 -17.02
N THR A 43 -2.30 8.33 -16.51
CA THR A 43 -1.68 7.50 -15.48
C THR A 43 -0.42 6.82 -15.99
N GLU A 44 -0.46 6.28 -17.21
CA GLU A 44 0.70 5.65 -17.86
C GLU A 44 1.83 6.66 -18.10
N ARG A 45 1.51 7.86 -18.62
CA ARG A 45 2.47 8.94 -18.83
C ARG A 45 3.09 9.42 -17.51
N ASN A 46 2.29 9.53 -16.45
CA ASN A 46 2.81 9.90 -15.14
C ASN A 46 3.78 8.83 -14.58
N ALA A 47 3.50 7.54 -14.82
CA ALA A 47 4.42 6.47 -14.45
C ALA A 47 5.74 6.55 -15.24
N GLN A 48 5.67 6.78 -16.55
CA GLN A 48 6.86 6.99 -17.40
C GLN A 48 7.68 8.21 -16.94
N LEU A 49 7.03 9.33 -16.62
CA LEU A 49 7.70 10.52 -16.11
C LEU A 49 8.39 10.24 -14.77
N THR A 50 7.71 9.51 -13.87
CA THR A 50 8.28 9.10 -12.58
C THR A 50 9.52 8.24 -12.76
N GLU A 51 9.48 7.29 -13.70
CA GLU A 51 10.61 6.43 -14.06
C GLU A 51 11.76 7.22 -14.68
N LEU A 52 11.48 8.12 -15.62
CA LEU A 52 12.49 9.00 -16.22
C LEU A 52 13.18 9.90 -15.18
N ILE A 53 12.41 10.48 -14.24
CA ILE A 53 12.96 11.30 -13.15
C ILE A 53 13.88 10.46 -12.27
N ALA A 54 13.50 9.22 -11.96
CA ALA A 54 14.32 8.31 -11.16
C ALA A 54 15.63 7.95 -11.87
N GLU A 55 15.57 7.56 -13.15
CA GLU A 55 16.75 7.26 -13.95
C GLU A 55 17.67 8.48 -14.10
N ALA A 56 17.11 9.67 -14.29
CA ALA A 56 17.88 10.91 -14.36
C ALA A 56 18.58 11.22 -13.03
N TRP A 57 17.90 10.99 -11.89
CA TRP A 57 18.48 11.16 -10.57
C TRP A 57 19.60 10.15 -10.30
N ASP A 58 19.40 8.89 -10.67
CA ASP A 58 20.39 7.83 -10.51
C ASP A 58 21.61 8.07 -11.41
N TYR A 59 21.41 8.52 -12.65
CA TYR A 59 22.49 8.92 -13.55
C TYR A 59 23.28 10.12 -13.00
N LEU A 60 22.59 11.14 -12.45
CA LEU A 60 23.23 12.29 -11.81
C LEU A 60 24.12 11.86 -10.64
N ASN A 61 23.66 10.90 -9.83
CA ASN A 61 24.41 10.39 -8.68
C ASN A 61 25.58 9.52 -9.11
N ALA A 62 25.35 8.55 -10.00
CA ALA A 62 26.36 7.59 -10.46
C ALA A 62 27.54 8.29 -11.16
N ASN A 63 27.27 9.36 -11.89
CA ASN A 63 28.29 10.14 -12.59
C ASN A 63 28.78 11.36 -11.80
N THR A 64 28.31 11.55 -10.56
CA THR A 64 28.67 12.69 -9.71
C THR A 64 28.52 14.06 -10.38
N LEU A 65 27.53 14.22 -11.29
CA LEU A 65 27.39 15.43 -12.12
C LEU A 65 27.18 16.70 -11.29
N TRP A 66 26.65 16.55 -10.09
CA TRP A 66 26.45 17.62 -9.12
C TRP A 66 27.77 18.30 -8.69
N ASN A 67 28.90 17.58 -8.72
CA ASN A 67 30.20 18.09 -8.27
C ASN A 67 30.78 19.16 -9.22
N THR A 68 30.18 19.35 -10.39
CA THR A 68 30.56 20.44 -11.31
C THR A 68 30.20 21.82 -10.78
N ARG A 69 29.20 21.93 -9.88
CA ARG A 69 28.66 23.20 -9.40
C ARG A 69 28.44 23.25 -7.89
N TYR A 70 28.19 22.10 -7.26
CA TYR A 70 27.87 22.02 -5.84
C TYR A 70 28.98 21.30 -5.10
N SER A 71 29.33 21.79 -3.90
CA SER A 71 30.39 21.20 -3.07
C SER A 71 30.02 19.84 -2.46
N SER A 72 28.73 19.52 -2.41
CA SER A 72 28.19 18.23 -1.97
C SER A 72 26.81 17.99 -2.58
N LEU A 73 26.37 16.73 -2.59
CA LEU A 73 25.04 16.33 -3.03
C LEU A 73 23.94 16.96 -2.16
N GLU A 74 24.21 17.19 -0.89
CA GLU A 74 23.29 17.77 0.10
C GLU A 74 22.98 19.24 -0.22
N VAL A 75 23.97 19.99 -0.70
CA VAL A 75 23.75 21.37 -1.17
C VAL A 75 22.86 21.38 -2.41
N LEU A 76 23.06 20.45 -3.36
CA LEU A 76 22.16 20.30 -4.51
C LEU A 76 20.74 19.95 -4.05
N LYS A 77 20.60 18.99 -3.14
CA LYS A 77 19.29 18.58 -2.60
C LYS A 77 18.55 19.75 -1.97
N GLN A 78 19.25 20.62 -1.24
CA GLN A 78 18.67 21.81 -0.65
C GLN A 78 18.25 22.84 -1.72
N ASP A 79 19.09 23.06 -2.75
CA ASP A 79 18.84 24.03 -3.82
C ASP A 79 17.59 23.70 -4.66
N ILE A 80 17.33 22.41 -4.90
CA ILE A 80 16.16 21.93 -5.67
C ILE A 80 14.95 21.59 -4.80
N ASP A 81 15.02 21.86 -3.49
CA ASP A 81 14.00 21.47 -2.51
C ASP A 81 13.63 19.97 -2.60
N TYR A 82 14.66 19.11 -2.59
CA TYR A 82 14.57 17.67 -2.86
C TYR A 82 13.50 16.96 -2.03
N ASP A 83 13.40 17.30 -0.74
CA ASP A 83 12.47 16.67 0.19
C ASP A 83 11.01 16.91 -0.23
N TYR A 84 10.70 18.08 -0.79
CA TYR A 84 9.38 18.42 -1.25
C TYR A 84 9.12 17.97 -2.70
N THR A 85 10.10 18.13 -3.59
CA THR A 85 9.91 17.94 -5.05
C THR A 85 10.16 16.52 -5.51
N LEU A 86 11.29 15.89 -5.13
CA LEU A 86 11.76 14.64 -5.72
C LEU A 86 11.59 13.44 -4.79
N ARG A 87 11.79 13.60 -3.49
CA ARG A 87 11.81 12.48 -2.53
C ARG A 87 10.59 11.58 -2.64
N HIS A 88 9.40 12.16 -2.76
CA HIS A 88 8.16 11.40 -2.86
C HIS A 88 7.99 10.71 -4.23
N ILE A 89 8.53 11.30 -5.31
CA ILE A 89 8.53 10.72 -6.66
C ILE A 89 9.46 9.51 -6.69
N LEU A 90 10.69 9.68 -6.20
CA LEU A 90 11.71 8.63 -6.13
C LEU A 90 11.29 7.50 -5.19
N GLY A 91 10.77 7.81 -4.01
CA GLY A 91 10.26 6.81 -3.07
C GLY A 91 9.08 6.02 -3.66
N ARG A 92 8.18 6.67 -4.41
CA ARG A 92 7.11 5.99 -5.13
C ARG A 92 7.65 5.10 -6.25
N HIS A 93 8.64 5.56 -7.00
CA HIS A 93 9.31 4.76 -8.03
C HIS A 93 9.91 3.49 -7.44
N GLN A 94 10.72 3.61 -6.37
CA GLN A 94 11.34 2.47 -5.69
C GLN A 94 10.29 1.47 -5.17
N ALA A 95 9.23 1.96 -4.53
CA ALA A 95 8.13 1.12 -4.07
C ALA A 95 7.43 0.40 -5.24
N ASN A 96 7.29 1.05 -6.40
CA ASN A 96 6.72 0.45 -7.59
C ASN A 96 7.65 -0.60 -8.22
N VAL A 97 8.96 -0.36 -8.25
CA VAL A 97 9.95 -1.36 -8.69
C VAL A 97 9.89 -2.60 -7.80
N GLY A 98 9.85 -2.41 -6.48
CA GLY A 98 9.69 -3.52 -5.52
C GLY A 98 8.40 -4.32 -5.76
N ARG A 99 7.27 -3.63 -5.98
CA ARG A 99 6.00 -4.28 -6.33
C ARG A 99 6.07 -5.03 -7.65
N ARG A 100 6.62 -4.43 -8.72
CA ARG A 100 6.81 -5.11 -10.02
C ARG A 100 7.62 -6.39 -9.87
N LYS A 101 8.73 -6.37 -9.10
CA LYS A 101 9.52 -7.58 -8.80
C LYS A 101 8.69 -8.65 -8.10
N GLY A 102 7.87 -8.27 -7.13
CA GLY A 102 6.96 -9.19 -6.44
C GLY A 102 5.94 -9.85 -7.38
N GLU A 103 5.32 -9.07 -8.26
CA GLU A 103 4.35 -9.60 -9.23
C GLU A 103 5.03 -10.49 -10.28
N ILE A 104 6.22 -10.12 -10.78
CA ILE A 104 7.00 -10.95 -11.70
C ILE A 104 7.39 -12.27 -11.05
N SER A 105 7.87 -12.23 -9.80
CA SER A 105 8.23 -13.45 -9.05
C SER A 105 7.02 -14.37 -8.87
N MET A 106 5.84 -13.80 -8.66
CA MET A 106 4.60 -14.55 -8.55
C MET A 106 4.18 -15.18 -9.89
N ILE A 107 4.36 -14.49 -11.01
CA ILE A 107 4.13 -15.05 -12.34
C ILE A 107 5.10 -16.22 -12.57
N LEU A 108 6.39 -16.00 -12.34
CA LEU A 108 7.44 -17.01 -12.49
C LEU A 108 7.16 -18.26 -11.63
N ASN A 109 6.76 -18.10 -10.36
CA ASN A 109 6.51 -19.24 -9.48
C ASN A 109 5.28 -20.08 -9.89
N ASN A 110 4.31 -19.52 -10.62
CA ASN A 110 3.09 -20.23 -10.99
C ASN A 110 3.08 -20.71 -12.45
N TRP A 111 3.79 -20.02 -13.33
CA TRP A 111 3.87 -20.35 -14.77
C TRP A 111 5.27 -20.84 -15.19
N GLU A 112 6.23 -20.85 -14.28
CA GLU A 112 7.63 -21.26 -14.51
C GLU A 112 8.36 -20.44 -15.60
N LEU A 113 7.77 -19.32 -16.01
CA LEU A 113 8.26 -18.42 -17.05
C LEU A 113 8.09 -16.95 -16.64
N PHE A 114 9.02 -16.11 -17.10
CA PHE A 114 8.88 -14.66 -16.99
C PHE A 114 7.78 -14.14 -17.92
N PRO A 115 7.14 -12.98 -17.65
CA PRO A 115 6.02 -12.48 -18.45
C PRO A 115 6.30 -12.30 -19.94
N ASP A 116 7.53 -11.92 -20.29
CA ASP A 116 8.05 -11.76 -21.65
C ASP A 116 8.30 -13.10 -22.37
N ALA A 117 8.55 -14.18 -21.63
CA ALA A 117 8.65 -15.53 -22.19
C ALA A 117 7.29 -16.26 -22.19
N ALA A 118 6.45 -15.97 -21.20
CA ALA A 118 5.15 -16.62 -21.00
C ALA A 118 4.11 -16.17 -22.03
N LEU A 119 4.12 -14.89 -22.42
CA LEU A 119 3.18 -14.36 -23.41
C LEU A 119 3.72 -14.46 -24.83
N PRO A 120 2.94 -14.96 -25.80
CA PRO A 120 3.26 -14.85 -27.23
C PRO A 120 3.48 -13.41 -27.67
N SER A 121 4.36 -13.21 -28.65
CA SER A 121 4.79 -11.87 -29.10
C SER A 121 3.64 -10.96 -29.57
N ASP A 122 2.55 -11.53 -30.08
CA ASP A 122 1.37 -10.77 -30.49
C ASP A 122 0.51 -10.29 -29.32
N LEU A 123 0.59 -10.96 -28.16
CA LEU A 123 -0.05 -10.53 -26.91
C LEU A 123 0.84 -9.60 -26.08
N GLN A 124 2.15 -9.59 -26.31
CA GLN A 124 3.08 -8.80 -25.50
C GLN A 124 2.81 -7.30 -25.62
N PRO A 125 2.54 -6.60 -24.49
CA PRO A 125 2.47 -5.15 -24.52
C PRO A 125 3.88 -4.57 -24.74
N PRO A 126 4.01 -3.38 -25.37
CA PRO A 126 5.31 -2.73 -25.54
C PRO A 126 6.03 -2.47 -24.21
N ILE A 127 5.26 -2.20 -23.15
CA ILE A 127 5.74 -2.04 -21.78
C ILE A 127 4.75 -2.72 -20.84
N PHE A 128 5.25 -3.54 -19.94
CA PHE A 128 4.45 -4.15 -18.88
C PHE A 128 4.12 -3.13 -17.79
N SER A 129 2.93 -2.52 -17.90
CA SER A 129 2.43 -1.64 -16.84
C SER A 129 2.24 -2.40 -15.52
N GLU A 130 2.38 -1.70 -14.38
CA GLU A 130 2.18 -2.26 -13.04
C GLU A 130 0.84 -3.00 -12.92
N ARG A 131 -0.22 -2.42 -13.49
CA ARG A 131 -1.56 -3.02 -13.46
C ARG A 131 -1.67 -4.29 -14.28
N ILE A 132 -1.02 -4.35 -15.45
CA ILE A 132 -0.97 -5.58 -16.25
C ILE A 132 -0.26 -6.67 -15.45
N LEU A 133 0.91 -6.38 -14.86
CA LEU A 133 1.66 -7.35 -14.06
C LEU A 133 0.85 -7.86 -12.86
N CYS A 134 0.22 -6.96 -12.09
CA CYS A 134 -0.60 -7.35 -10.94
C CYS A 134 -1.79 -8.25 -11.35
N ASN A 135 -2.43 -7.94 -12.48
CA ASN A 135 -3.50 -8.78 -13.01
C ASN A 135 -2.97 -10.12 -13.54
N LEU A 136 -1.85 -10.14 -14.23
CA LEU A 136 -1.22 -11.38 -14.70
C LEU A 136 -0.81 -12.28 -13.54
N ALA A 137 -0.22 -11.71 -12.47
CA ALA A 137 0.12 -12.44 -11.25
C ALA A 137 -1.13 -12.98 -10.53
N THR A 138 -2.24 -12.23 -10.58
CA THR A 138 -3.53 -12.73 -10.08
C THR A 138 -4.08 -13.85 -10.95
N LEU A 139 -3.94 -13.75 -12.27
CA LEU A 139 -4.36 -14.77 -13.22
C LEU A 139 -3.53 -16.05 -13.07
N SER A 140 -2.22 -15.93 -12.90
CA SER A 140 -1.31 -17.08 -12.78
C SER A 140 -1.62 -17.95 -11.56
N LYS A 141 -2.07 -17.33 -10.47
CA LYS A 141 -2.55 -18.04 -9.27
C LYS A 141 -3.79 -18.91 -9.48
N ILE A 142 -4.61 -18.61 -10.50
CA ILE A 142 -5.93 -19.25 -10.68
C ILE A 142 -6.06 -20.00 -12.00
N CYS A 143 -5.06 -19.91 -12.87
CA CYS A 143 -5.07 -20.49 -14.20
C CYS A 143 -3.66 -20.85 -14.64
N ILE A 144 -3.47 -22.08 -15.09
CA ILE A 144 -2.24 -22.51 -15.76
C ILE A 144 -2.06 -21.79 -17.10
N LEU A 145 -0.82 -21.68 -17.56
CA LEU A 145 -0.46 -20.86 -18.72
C LEU A 145 -1.14 -21.34 -20.01
N GLU A 146 -1.18 -22.64 -20.24
CA GLU A 146 -1.77 -23.29 -21.44
C GLU A 146 -3.25 -22.94 -21.60
N THR A 147 -3.96 -22.77 -20.48
CA THR A 147 -5.37 -22.37 -20.47
C THR A 147 -5.52 -20.85 -20.52
N ALA A 148 -4.57 -20.11 -19.92
CA ALA A 148 -4.63 -18.65 -19.87
C ALA A 148 -4.45 -18.02 -21.26
N ILE A 149 -3.51 -18.50 -22.08
CA ILE A 149 -3.20 -17.90 -23.38
C ILE A 149 -4.41 -17.84 -24.32
N PRO A 150 -5.15 -18.94 -24.59
CA PRO A 150 -6.34 -18.88 -25.44
C PRO A 150 -7.41 -17.91 -24.92
N LEU A 151 -7.61 -17.85 -23.59
CA LEU A 151 -8.57 -16.93 -22.98
C LEU A 151 -8.15 -15.47 -23.15
N LEU A 152 -6.86 -15.18 -23.07
CA LEU A 152 -6.32 -13.84 -23.29
C LEU A 152 -6.50 -13.40 -24.76
N HIS A 153 -6.25 -14.28 -25.75
CA HIS A 153 -6.54 -13.98 -27.16
C HIS A 153 -8.04 -13.68 -27.36
N LEU A 154 -8.94 -14.49 -26.78
CA LEU A 154 -10.38 -14.26 -26.88
C LEU A 154 -10.78 -12.91 -26.27
N ALA A 155 -10.20 -12.53 -25.14
CA ALA A 155 -10.46 -11.24 -24.51
C ALA A 155 -9.99 -10.06 -25.39
N VAL A 156 -8.79 -10.16 -25.98
CA VAL A 156 -8.27 -9.16 -26.93
C VAL A 156 -9.17 -9.05 -28.16
N LEU A 157 -9.60 -10.17 -28.75
CA LEU A 157 -10.50 -10.17 -29.90
C LEU A 157 -11.88 -9.56 -29.57
N ALA A 158 -12.41 -9.85 -28.39
CA ALA A 158 -13.67 -9.27 -27.92
C ALA A 158 -13.55 -7.74 -27.76
N ARG A 159 -12.44 -7.25 -27.20
CA ARG A 159 -12.16 -5.82 -27.10
C ARG A 159 -12.07 -5.18 -28.49
N ARG A 160 -11.32 -5.77 -29.42
CA ARG A 160 -11.14 -5.25 -30.79
C ARG A 160 -12.46 -5.17 -31.58
N SER A 161 -13.39 -6.08 -31.30
CA SER A 161 -14.72 -6.10 -31.90
C SER A 161 -15.67 -5.03 -31.34
N THR A 162 -15.32 -4.39 -30.22
CA THR A 162 -16.17 -3.38 -29.57
C THR A 162 -15.89 -1.99 -30.17
N PRO A 163 -16.87 -1.29 -30.78
CA PRO A 163 -16.64 -0.05 -31.55
C PRO A 163 -16.02 1.10 -30.77
N SER A 164 -16.21 1.14 -29.45
CA SER A 164 -15.77 2.23 -28.56
C SER A 164 -14.44 1.98 -27.84
N LEU A 165 -13.88 0.78 -27.96
CA LEU A 165 -12.65 0.41 -27.24
C LEU A 165 -11.41 0.52 -28.12
N LEU A 166 -10.26 0.61 -27.45
CA LEU A 166 -8.96 0.64 -28.10
C LEU A 166 -8.77 -0.62 -28.95
N LYS A 167 -8.22 -0.45 -30.16
CA LYS A 167 -8.05 -1.53 -31.15
C LYS A 167 -6.63 -2.10 -31.21
N HIS A 168 -5.82 -1.87 -30.18
CA HIS A 168 -4.47 -2.42 -30.10
C HIS A 168 -4.49 -3.95 -30.13
N GLU A 169 -3.51 -4.54 -30.82
CA GLU A 169 -3.39 -5.99 -31.00
C GLU A 169 -2.83 -6.70 -29.78
N TYR A 170 -2.04 -5.99 -28.96
CA TYR A 170 -1.46 -6.52 -27.73
C TYR A 170 -2.45 -6.48 -26.55
N LEU A 171 -2.06 -7.16 -25.48
CA LEU A 171 -2.84 -7.31 -24.25
C LEU A 171 -2.94 -6.01 -23.44
N HIS A 172 -4.16 -5.65 -23.02
CA HIS A 172 -4.40 -4.56 -22.07
C HIS A 172 -4.84 -5.09 -20.69
N GLN A 173 -4.72 -4.25 -19.66
CA GLN A 173 -5.19 -4.56 -18.30
C GLN A 173 -6.66 -5.03 -18.25
N GLY A 174 -7.51 -4.46 -19.11
CA GLY A 174 -8.93 -4.78 -19.17
C GLY A 174 -9.20 -6.19 -19.66
N ASP A 175 -8.36 -6.66 -20.58
CA ASP A 175 -8.46 -8.00 -21.18
C ASP A 175 -8.15 -9.07 -20.11
N VAL A 176 -7.05 -8.88 -19.35
CA VAL A 176 -6.67 -9.78 -18.24
C VAL A 176 -7.76 -9.81 -17.16
N LEU A 177 -8.31 -8.65 -16.79
CA LEU A 177 -9.40 -8.57 -15.81
C LEU A 177 -10.67 -9.29 -16.28
N ALA A 178 -10.99 -9.23 -17.57
CA ALA A 178 -12.14 -9.94 -18.13
C ALA A 178 -11.95 -11.46 -17.97
N VAL A 179 -10.76 -11.98 -18.25
CA VAL A 179 -10.42 -13.40 -18.06
C VAL A 179 -10.54 -13.81 -16.59
N ILE A 180 -9.95 -13.04 -15.67
CA ILE A 180 -10.04 -13.32 -14.22
C ILE A 180 -11.50 -13.36 -13.75
N LYS A 181 -12.33 -12.42 -14.20
CA LYS A 181 -13.75 -12.38 -13.85
C LYS A 181 -14.49 -13.60 -14.40
N HIS A 182 -14.22 -13.99 -15.64
CA HIS A 182 -14.80 -15.17 -16.27
C HIS A 182 -14.46 -16.45 -15.49
N LEU A 183 -13.18 -16.65 -15.15
CA LEU A 183 -12.72 -17.81 -14.38
C LEU A 183 -13.35 -17.86 -12.98
N LYS A 184 -13.40 -16.73 -12.28
CA LYS A 184 -14.04 -16.65 -10.95
C LYS A 184 -15.55 -16.92 -11.00
N ALA A 185 -16.23 -16.49 -12.06
CA ALA A 185 -17.65 -16.78 -12.26
C ALA A 185 -17.87 -18.28 -12.50
N ASN A 186 -17.05 -18.91 -13.33
CA ASN A 186 -17.16 -20.33 -13.66
C ASN A 186 -16.78 -21.25 -12.50
N ALA A 187 -15.76 -20.91 -11.71
CA ALA A 187 -15.37 -21.68 -10.53
C ALA A 187 -16.52 -21.77 -9.50
N ARG A 188 -17.27 -20.68 -9.31
CA ARG A 188 -18.45 -20.67 -8.43
C ARG A 188 -19.56 -21.61 -8.94
N LEU A 189 -19.74 -21.69 -10.25
CA LEU A 189 -20.73 -22.58 -10.86
C LEU A 189 -20.35 -24.05 -10.72
N GLN A 190 -19.05 -24.38 -10.74
CA GLN A 190 -18.57 -25.75 -10.50
C GLN A 190 -18.74 -26.16 -9.03
N THR A 191 -18.54 -25.26 -8.07
CA THR A 191 -18.74 -25.57 -6.63
C THR A 191 -20.21 -25.74 -6.21
N LEU A 192 -21.17 -25.34 -7.05
CA LEU A 192 -22.60 -25.37 -6.73
C LEU A 192 -23.35 -26.62 -7.24
N LYS A 193 -22.65 -27.60 -7.82
CA LYS A 193 -23.21 -28.94 -8.09
C LYS A 193 -22.31 -30.01 -7.49
N PRO A 194 -22.72 -30.58 -6.34
CA PRO A 194 -23.43 -31.86 -6.43
C PRO A 194 -24.51 -32.03 -5.35
N SER A 195 -25.78 -32.02 -5.72
CA SER A 195 -26.83 -32.53 -4.84
C SER A 195 -27.99 -33.09 -5.64
N SER A 196 -27.76 -34.27 -6.22
CA SER A 196 -28.84 -35.19 -6.61
C SER A 196 -28.29 -36.53 -7.11
N GLN A 197 -27.48 -37.26 -6.32
CA GLN A 197 -27.40 -38.72 -6.49
C GLN A 197 -27.34 -39.45 -5.14
N LEU A 198 -28.38 -40.25 -4.95
CA LEU A 198 -28.62 -41.30 -3.97
C LEU A 198 -27.40 -41.83 -3.20
N ARG A 199 -27.42 -41.62 -1.88
CA ARG A 199 -26.69 -42.44 -0.91
C ARG A 199 -27.28 -43.86 -0.90
N VAL A 200 -26.64 -44.79 -1.60
CA VAL A 200 -26.68 -46.22 -1.22
C VAL A 200 -25.81 -46.37 0.02
N LYS A 201 -26.41 -46.84 1.12
CA LYS A 201 -25.71 -47.17 2.37
C LYS A 201 -24.82 -48.39 2.12
N ALA A 202 -23.51 -48.22 2.13
CA ALA A 202 -22.56 -49.28 2.40
C ALA A 202 -21.78 -48.94 3.68
N LYS A 203 -21.75 -49.91 4.58
CA LYS A 203 -21.20 -49.88 5.94
C LYS A 203 -19.73 -50.32 5.87
N PRO A 204 -18.75 -49.60 6.44
CA PRO A 204 -17.39 -50.12 6.52
C PRO A 204 -17.19 -50.91 7.82
N THR A 205 -16.72 -52.13 7.65
CA THR A 205 -16.20 -53.03 8.68
C THR A 205 -14.76 -52.64 9.01
N THR A 206 -14.50 -52.49 10.29
CA THR A 206 -13.20 -52.30 10.93
C THR A 206 -12.25 -53.46 10.59
N GLN A 207 -11.02 -53.18 10.19
CA GLN A 207 -9.91 -54.06 10.48
C GLN A 207 -8.64 -53.25 10.78
N ARG A 208 -8.12 -53.56 11.96
CA ARG A 208 -6.96 -53.08 12.67
C ARG A 208 -5.81 -54.03 12.29
N ILE A 209 -4.69 -53.49 11.83
CA ILE A 209 -3.41 -54.20 11.79
C ILE A 209 -2.40 -53.22 12.38
N GLU A 210 -1.80 -53.67 13.48
CA GLU A 210 -0.65 -53.09 14.16
C GLU A 210 0.63 -53.71 13.55
N ASP A 211 1.74 -53.02 13.81
CA ASP A 211 3.11 -53.53 13.98
C ASP A 211 4.19 -53.28 12.90
N ASP A 212 5.35 -52.98 13.49
CA ASP A 212 6.75 -52.97 13.05
C ASP A 212 7.28 -51.81 12.20
N GLU A 213 8.52 -51.33 12.36
CA GLU A 213 9.55 -51.22 13.45
C GLU A 213 10.83 -50.76 12.69
N ASN A 214 11.67 -49.93 13.33
CA ASN A 214 13.09 -49.64 13.00
C ASN A 214 13.41 -48.88 11.68
N GLY A 215 14.42 -48.03 11.57
CA GLY A 215 15.53 -47.58 12.43
C GLY A 215 16.08 -46.25 11.85
N ASP A 216 16.60 -45.36 12.69
CA ASP A 216 18.04 -45.06 12.89
C ASP A 216 18.56 -43.99 11.88
N GLU A 217 18.96 -42.82 12.41
CA GLU A 217 20.34 -42.28 12.44
C GLU A 217 20.75 -41.72 11.05
N GLU A 218 21.26 -40.50 10.86
CA GLU A 218 22.37 -39.82 11.51
C GLU A 218 22.30 -38.30 11.30
N ASP A 219 23.11 -37.62 12.13
CA ASP A 219 23.41 -36.20 12.20
C ASP A 219 24.05 -35.61 10.93
N GLU A 220 23.91 -34.29 10.72
CA GLU A 220 25.07 -33.51 10.27
C GLU A 220 25.00 -32.05 10.73
N GLU A 221 26.03 -31.71 11.51
CA GLU A 221 26.36 -30.41 12.05
C GLU A 221 26.78 -29.43 10.95
N GLY A 222 26.35 -28.17 11.06
CA GLY A 222 26.74 -27.10 10.14
C GLY A 222 26.99 -25.79 10.86
N ASN A 223 28.01 -25.80 11.72
CA ASN A 223 28.61 -24.67 12.39
C ASN A 223 29.24 -23.68 11.37
N GLY A 224 29.08 -22.37 11.60
CA GLY A 224 29.63 -21.34 10.72
C GLY A 224 29.32 -19.93 11.23
N GLY A 225 29.88 -19.57 12.38
CA GLY A 225 29.95 -18.19 12.83
C GLY A 225 30.99 -17.41 12.04
N GLU A 226 30.73 -16.11 11.84
CA GLU A 226 31.79 -15.11 11.76
C GLU A 226 31.28 -13.79 12.36
N GLU A 227 32.09 -13.32 13.29
CA GLU A 227 31.94 -12.13 14.14
C GLU A 227 32.28 -10.85 13.37
N LYS A 228 31.70 -9.73 13.84
CA LYS A 228 32.32 -8.39 14.02
C LYS A 228 31.26 -7.47 14.65
N GLU A 229 31.34 -7.07 15.92
CA GLU A 229 32.21 -6.00 16.49
C GLU A 229 32.17 -4.73 15.62
N GLU A 230 31.85 -3.51 16.03
CA GLU A 230 31.57 -2.78 17.29
C GLU A 230 30.59 -1.63 16.84
N ASP A 231 29.67 -1.10 17.63
CA ASP A 231 29.93 0.08 18.45
C ASP A 231 28.77 0.35 19.41
N ASN A 232 29.16 0.49 20.67
CA ASN A 232 28.35 0.61 21.84
C ASN A 232 28.38 2.08 22.28
N TYR A 233 27.31 2.85 22.07
CA TYR A 233 27.14 4.17 22.67
C TYR A 233 26.04 4.11 23.74
N ILE A 234 26.46 3.80 24.96
CA ILE A 234 25.62 3.88 26.15
C ILE A 234 25.60 5.35 26.58
N GLU A 235 24.52 6.06 26.27
CA GLU A 235 24.21 7.35 26.89
C GLU A 235 23.52 7.09 28.24
N THR A 236 24.33 7.05 29.30
CA THR A 236 23.86 7.06 30.69
C THR A 236 23.16 8.39 30.99
N LEU A 237 21.84 8.33 31.20
CA LEU A 237 21.06 9.42 31.80
C LEU A 237 20.38 8.96 33.09
N PRO A 238 20.13 9.89 34.03
CA PRO A 238 20.18 9.64 35.47
C PRO A 238 18.92 8.96 36.00
N VAL A 239 19.13 8.11 36.99
CA VAL A 239 18.08 7.55 37.86
C VAL A 239 17.52 8.67 38.75
N PRO A 240 16.21 8.97 38.69
CA PRO A 240 15.55 9.75 39.72
C PRO A 240 14.98 8.82 40.79
N ASP A 241 14.99 9.38 41.98
CA ASP A 241 14.78 8.79 43.29
C ASP A 241 13.50 7.98 43.49
N ARG A 242 13.63 7.03 44.40
CA ARG A 242 12.51 6.34 45.07
C ARG A 242 11.94 7.28 46.11
N ASP A 243 10.71 7.75 45.92
CA ASP A 243 9.73 7.92 47.01
C ASP A 243 8.42 8.47 46.44
N ASP A 244 7.36 7.65 46.46
CA ASP A 244 6.19 7.96 47.28
C ASP A 244 5.15 6.83 47.21
N ARG A 245 5.14 6.03 48.27
CA ARG A 245 4.03 5.15 48.63
C ARG A 245 2.95 6.01 49.27
N ARG A 246 1.83 6.26 48.57
CA ARG A 246 0.55 6.53 49.24
C ARG A 246 -0.58 5.80 48.54
N GLY A 247 -1.09 4.78 49.23
CA GLY A 247 -2.35 4.14 48.89
C GLY A 247 -3.53 5.01 49.30
N PHE A 248 -4.65 4.83 48.61
CA PHE A 248 -5.98 5.00 49.18
C PHE A 248 -6.93 4.00 48.53
N ASN A 249 -7.69 3.33 49.38
CA ASN A 249 -8.65 2.28 49.10
C ASN A 249 -10.00 2.71 49.70
N LEU A 250 -11.09 2.13 49.17
CA LEU A 250 -12.52 2.16 49.62
C LEU A 250 -13.37 3.40 49.25
N ILE A 251 -14.68 3.35 48.94
CA ILE A 251 -15.71 2.32 48.61
C ILE A 251 -16.98 3.06 48.11
N ASN A 252 -17.78 2.42 47.22
CA ASN A 252 -19.24 2.46 46.88
C ASN A 252 -20.12 3.71 47.18
N ALA A 253 -21.22 4.03 46.46
CA ALA A 253 -22.26 3.16 45.89
C ALA A 253 -23.24 3.91 44.94
N GLN A 254 -23.86 3.12 44.05
CA GLN A 254 -25.26 3.15 43.52
C GLN A 254 -25.79 4.39 42.75
N LYS A 255 -26.75 4.32 41.81
CA LYS A 255 -27.37 3.36 40.85
C LYS A 255 -28.55 4.17 40.26
N MET A 256 -28.87 4.12 38.96
CA MET A 256 -30.25 4.15 38.40
C MET A 256 -30.29 4.26 36.86
N MET A 257 -31.00 3.29 36.24
CA MET A 257 -31.77 3.27 34.98
C MET A 257 -31.03 3.47 33.63
N ALA A 258 -30.73 2.40 32.89
CA ALA A 258 -31.61 1.64 31.98
C ALA A 258 -31.89 2.34 30.63
N ASN A 259 -31.11 1.98 29.60
CA ASN A 259 -31.67 1.41 28.37
C ASN A 259 -30.62 0.62 27.59
N SER A 260 -30.99 -0.63 27.35
CA SER A 260 -30.18 -1.74 26.89
C SER A 260 -30.30 -1.86 25.37
N THR A 261 -29.19 -1.70 24.67
CA THR A 261 -29.00 -2.27 23.33
C THR A 261 -27.77 -3.15 23.43
N GLN A 262 -27.97 -4.47 23.60
CA GLN A 262 -26.86 -5.41 23.61
C GLN A 262 -26.27 -5.53 22.19
N PRO A 263 -24.96 -5.35 21.99
CA PRO A 263 -24.30 -5.79 20.78
C PRO A 263 -24.14 -7.31 20.82
N THR A 264 -24.49 -7.96 19.71
CA THR A 264 -24.31 -9.39 19.49
C THR A 264 -22.84 -9.79 19.66
N PRO A 265 -22.54 -10.91 20.34
CA PRO A 265 -21.17 -11.36 20.54
C PRO A 265 -20.58 -11.84 19.21
N ILE A 266 -19.49 -11.20 18.81
CA ILE A 266 -18.66 -11.62 17.68
C ILE A 266 -17.98 -12.93 18.11
N THR A 267 -18.49 -14.05 17.61
CA THR A 267 -17.88 -15.37 17.79
C THR A 267 -16.45 -15.35 17.23
N SER A 268 -15.49 -15.71 18.08
CA SER A 268 -14.06 -15.82 17.79
C SER A 268 -13.79 -16.61 16.51
N SER A 269 -13.29 -15.93 15.49
CA SER A 269 -12.88 -16.52 14.21
C SER A 269 -11.40 -16.87 14.26
N GLY A 270 -11.11 -18.17 14.12
CA GLY A 270 -9.78 -18.71 13.78
C GLY A 270 -8.78 -18.77 14.95
N ASN A 271 -8.02 -19.86 15.01
CA ASN A 271 -6.99 -20.17 16.00
C ASN A 271 -5.86 -19.10 16.01
N CYS A 272 -6.09 -17.93 16.63
CA CYS A 272 -5.01 -16.98 16.88
C CYS A 272 -4.25 -17.39 18.14
N VAL A 273 -2.91 -17.35 18.09
CA VAL A 273 -2.02 -17.60 19.25
C VAL A 273 -1.82 -16.34 20.09
N CYS A 274 -2.64 -15.30 19.88
CA CYS A 274 -2.50 -14.03 20.59
C CYS A 274 -2.89 -14.18 22.06
N PRO A 275 -2.21 -13.45 22.98
CA PRO A 275 -2.53 -13.49 24.40
C PRO A 275 -4.03 -13.18 24.65
N PRO A 276 -4.82 -14.13 25.21
CA PRO A 276 -6.28 -13.97 25.30
C PRO A 276 -6.71 -12.72 26.08
N LYS A 277 -5.98 -12.40 27.15
CA LYS A 277 -6.22 -11.21 27.98
C LYS A 277 -6.08 -9.90 27.19
N VAL A 278 -5.14 -9.85 26.24
CA VAL A 278 -4.93 -8.67 25.40
C VAL A 278 -6.07 -8.56 24.38
N VAL A 279 -6.47 -9.67 23.77
CA VAL A 279 -7.58 -9.70 22.80
C VAL A 279 -8.89 -9.30 23.47
N GLU A 280 -9.18 -9.81 24.65
CA GLU A 280 -10.36 -9.45 25.43
C GLU A 280 -10.36 -7.96 25.81
N ALA A 281 -9.25 -7.45 26.34
CA ALA A 281 -9.11 -6.03 26.66
C ALA A 281 -9.26 -5.13 25.42
N LEU A 282 -8.78 -5.59 24.26
CA LEU A 282 -8.87 -4.89 22.99
C LEU A 282 -10.31 -4.85 22.46
N LEU A 283 -11.07 -5.95 22.59
CA LEU A 283 -12.49 -6.00 22.19
C LEU A 283 -13.37 -5.10 23.06
N ASN A 284 -13.01 -4.96 24.33
CA ASN A 284 -13.70 -4.08 25.27
C ASN A 284 -13.34 -2.59 25.07
N LEU A 285 -12.29 -2.30 24.30
CA LEU A 285 -11.85 -0.94 24.03
C LEU A 285 -12.73 -0.33 22.93
N GLN A 286 -13.63 0.58 23.32
CA GLN A 286 -14.45 1.33 22.38
C GLN A 286 -13.61 2.34 21.58
N ASP A 287 -14.01 2.64 20.34
CA ASP A 287 -13.31 3.58 19.45
C ASP A 287 -13.18 5.02 20.03
N ASN A 288 -14.01 5.37 21.01
CA ASN A 288 -14.00 6.65 21.73
C ASN A 288 -13.40 6.57 23.13
N SER A 289 -12.70 5.48 23.45
CA SER A 289 -12.02 5.33 24.74
C SER A 289 -10.95 6.42 24.94
N ASP A 290 -10.75 6.81 26.20
CA ASP A 290 -9.71 7.75 26.57
C ASP A 290 -8.32 7.16 26.32
N ASP A 291 -7.32 8.03 26.13
CA ASP A 291 -5.93 7.61 25.90
C ASP A 291 -5.40 6.79 27.09
N LYS A 292 -5.95 6.98 28.29
CA LYS A 292 -5.57 6.24 29.50
C LYS A 292 -5.95 4.76 29.39
N ALA A 293 -7.17 4.43 28.98
CA ALA A 293 -7.57 3.05 28.72
C ALA A 293 -6.74 2.44 27.59
N GLY A 294 -6.52 3.19 26.50
CA GLY A 294 -5.65 2.76 25.40
C GLY A 294 -4.22 2.40 25.86
N LEU A 295 -3.60 3.26 26.69
CA LEU A 295 -2.27 3.02 27.25
C LEU A 295 -2.23 1.80 28.18
N GLN A 296 -3.30 1.50 28.93
CA GLN A 296 -3.36 0.30 29.76
C GLN A 296 -3.35 -0.97 28.92
N VAL A 297 -4.11 -1.00 27.81
CA VAL A 297 -4.10 -2.13 26.88
C VAL A 297 -2.74 -2.28 26.19
N LEU A 298 -2.09 -1.17 25.81
CA LEU A 298 -0.73 -1.20 25.26
C LEU A 298 0.30 -1.78 26.25
N ARG A 299 0.23 -1.39 27.54
CA ARG A 299 1.11 -1.96 28.57
C ARG A 299 0.88 -3.45 28.75
N LEU A 300 -0.39 -3.88 28.76
CA LEU A 300 -0.75 -5.28 28.85
C LEU A 300 -0.20 -6.08 27.66
N ALA A 301 -0.32 -5.55 26.45
CA ALA A 301 0.21 -6.16 25.23
C ALA A 301 1.75 -6.22 25.24
N CYS A 302 2.41 -5.15 25.66
CA CYS A 302 3.88 -5.09 25.77
C CYS A 302 4.41 -6.13 26.76
N ASN A 303 3.75 -6.29 27.92
CA ASN A 303 4.12 -7.29 28.92
C ASN A 303 3.88 -8.73 28.45
N ALA A 304 3.01 -8.94 27.47
CA ALA A 304 2.71 -10.25 26.89
C ALA A 304 3.58 -10.59 25.65
N GLY A 305 4.46 -9.67 25.23
CA GLY A 305 5.27 -9.79 24.02
C GLY A 305 4.50 -9.37 22.76
N LEU A 306 4.83 -8.20 22.20
CA LEU A 306 4.17 -7.68 20.99
C LEU A 306 4.46 -8.54 19.75
N GLU A 307 5.63 -9.17 19.72
CA GLU A 307 6.09 -10.10 18.69
C GLU A 307 5.26 -11.39 18.62
N THR A 308 4.59 -11.76 19.72
CA THR A 308 3.69 -12.94 19.76
C THR A 308 2.31 -12.64 19.17
N MET A 309 1.99 -11.36 18.91
CA MET A 309 0.72 -10.96 18.36
C MET A 309 0.67 -11.18 16.86
N CYS A 310 -0.45 -11.71 16.37
CA CYS A 310 -0.68 -11.81 14.93
C CYS A 310 -0.87 -10.41 14.34
N HIS A 311 -0.56 -10.29 13.05
CA HIS A 311 -0.69 -9.04 12.29
C HIS A 311 -2.05 -8.36 12.51
N ARG A 312 -3.14 -9.11 12.48
CA ARG A 312 -4.51 -8.57 12.67
C ARG A 312 -4.65 -7.86 14.02
N HIS A 313 -4.30 -8.53 15.13
CA HIS A 313 -4.48 -7.95 16.46
C HIS A 313 -3.50 -6.82 16.75
N LEU A 314 -2.25 -6.90 16.26
CA LEU A 314 -1.28 -5.81 16.42
C LEU A 314 -1.74 -4.53 15.70
N HIS A 315 -2.29 -4.66 14.49
CA HIS A 315 -2.83 -3.53 13.74
C HIS A 315 -4.09 -2.95 14.39
N THR A 316 -4.99 -3.80 14.89
CA THR A 316 -6.16 -3.35 15.65
C THR A 316 -5.70 -2.62 16.92
N LEU A 317 -4.82 -3.22 17.73
CA LEU A 317 -4.23 -2.65 18.94
C LEU A 317 -3.64 -1.26 18.68
N SER A 318 -2.81 -1.12 17.65
CA SER A 318 -2.18 0.16 17.28
C SER A 318 -3.24 1.24 17.00
N SER A 319 -4.28 0.88 16.23
CA SER A 319 -5.29 1.84 15.81
C SER A 319 -6.32 2.23 16.88
N THR A 320 -6.78 1.27 17.71
CA THR A 320 -7.87 1.51 18.66
C THR A 320 -7.37 2.04 20.00
N SER A 321 -6.12 1.74 20.39
CA SER A 321 -5.54 2.21 21.66
C SER A 321 -5.35 3.73 21.68
N VAL A 322 -4.25 4.21 21.11
CA VAL A 322 -3.86 5.64 21.12
C VAL A 322 -4.05 6.30 19.76
N GLY A 323 -4.62 5.59 18.78
CA GLY A 323 -4.92 6.12 17.46
C GLY A 323 -3.76 6.10 16.47
N LEU A 324 -2.84 5.14 16.55
CA LEU A 324 -1.75 5.03 15.56
C LEU A 324 -2.30 4.66 14.17
N HIS A 325 -1.57 5.09 13.14
CA HIS A 325 -1.73 4.56 11.80
C HIS A 325 -1.32 3.08 11.76
N ASN A 326 -2.12 2.26 11.09
CA ASN A 326 -1.97 0.81 11.05
C ASN A 326 -1.67 0.30 9.63
N ASN A 327 -1.03 1.12 8.80
CA ASN A 327 -0.58 0.77 7.45
C ASN A 327 0.95 0.56 7.40
N HIS A 328 1.55 0.20 8.54
CA HIS A 328 2.97 -0.06 8.70
C HIS A 328 3.24 -1.54 8.94
N SER A 329 4.49 -1.98 8.78
CA SER A 329 4.89 -3.35 9.12
C SER A 329 4.84 -3.58 10.64
N ASN A 330 4.73 -4.85 11.07
CA ASN A 330 4.71 -5.22 12.48
C ASN A 330 5.90 -4.62 13.26
N LEU A 331 7.10 -4.65 12.68
CA LEU A 331 8.31 -4.10 13.32
C LEU A 331 8.18 -2.60 13.59
N VAL A 332 7.69 -1.83 12.61
CA VAL A 332 7.47 -0.39 12.75
C VAL A 332 6.41 -0.10 13.81
N LEU A 333 5.30 -0.86 13.80
CA LEU A 333 4.24 -0.70 14.81
C LEU A 333 4.74 -1.02 16.22
N THR A 334 5.51 -2.10 16.40
CA THR A 334 6.11 -2.45 17.70
C THR A 334 7.03 -1.33 18.21
N ASN A 335 7.86 -0.75 17.35
CA ASN A 335 8.74 0.37 17.71
C ASN A 335 7.94 1.64 18.07
N GLN A 336 6.87 1.94 17.33
CA GLN A 336 5.99 3.07 17.61
C GLN A 336 5.24 2.88 18.93
N ILE A 337 4.66 1.69 19.18
CA ILE A 337 4.01 1.34 20.45
C ILE A 337 4.98 1.49 21.63
N THR A 338 6.20 0.98 21.47
CA THR A 338 7.25 1.10 22.50
C THR A 338 7.59 2.56 22.78
N SER A 339 7.71 3.37 21.73
CA SER A 339 7.99 4.81 21.84
C SER A 339 6.85 5.56 22.53
N VAL A 340 5.60 5.24 22.20
CA VAL A 340 4.40 5.78 22.87
C VAL A 340 4.41 5.44 24.36
N LEU A 341 4.71 4.19 24.72
CA LEU A 341 4.74 3.75 26.12
C LEU A 341 5.84 4.46 26.92
N ARG A 342 7.02 4.70 26.33
CA ARG A 342 8.10 5.48 26.96
C ARG A 342 7.68 6.92 27.26
N HIS A 343 6.83 7.50 26.41
CA HIS A 343 6.33 8.88 26.55
C HIS A 343 4.89 8.95 27.08
N ALA A 344 4.41 7.91 27.77
CA ALA A 344 3.02 7.82 28.20
C ALA A 344 2.57 9.02 29.07
N PHE A 345 3.47 9.59 29.87
CA PHE A 345 3.19 10.76 30.71
C PHE A 345 3.07 12.08 29.92
N HIS A 346 3.72 12.16 28.75
CA HIS A 346 3.73 13.33 27.86
C HIS A 346 3.09 13.00 26.50
N LEU A 347 2.05 12.15 26.51
CA LEU A 347 1.49 11.59 25.28
C LEU A 347 0.95 12.69 24.34
N THR A 348 0.36 13.76 24.88
CA THR A 348 -0.17 14.86 24.08
C THR A 348 0.94 15.56 23.28
N ASP A 349 2.05 15.91 23.95
CA ASP A 349 3.20 16.56 23.30
C ASP A 349 3.88 15.61 22.31
N PHE A 350 3.97 14.33 22.67
CA PHE A 350 4.49 13.29 21.78
C PHE A 350 3.63 13.16 20.51
N LYS A 351 2.30 13.15 20.64
CA LYS A 351 1.35 13.15 19.51
C LYS A 351 1.46 14.39 18.65
N LEU A 352 1.79 15.55 19.22
CA LEU A 352 2.00 16.79 18.47
C LEU A 352 3.29 16.72 17.65
N LYS A 353 4.38 16.26 18.27
CA LYS A 353 5.71 16.13 17.63
C LYS A 353 5.71 15.08 16.51
N HIS A 354 5.03 13.95 16.73
CA HIS A 354 4.96 12.82 15.81
C HIS A 354 3.56 12.67 15.19
N HIS A 355 2.95 13.79 14.82
CA HIS A 355 1.56 13.86 14.35
C HIS A 355 1.27 12.97 13.13
N GLU A 356 2.28 12.68 12.31
CA GLU A 356 2.22 11.79 11.16
C GLU A 356 2.03 10.30 11.54
N TRP A 357 2.28 9.91 12.80
CA TRP A 357 2.04 8.54 13.27
C TRP A 357 0.61 8.31 13.74
N PHE A 358 -0.14 9.38 14.05
CA PHE A 358 -1.46 9.27 14.65
C PHE A 358 -2.56 9.76 13.70
N ARG A 359 -3.70 9.08 13.75
CA ARG A 359 -4.92 9.49 13.06
C ARG A 359 -5.33 10.88 13.51
N LYS A 360 -5.72 11.73 12.55
CA LYS A 360 -6.15 13.11 12.80
C LYS A 360 -7.24 13.25 13.88
N SER A 361 -8.13 12.27 14.02
CA SER A 361 -9.19 12.26 15.04
C SER A 361 -8.70 11.94 16.47
N ARG A 362 -7.48 11.44 16.64
CA ARG A 362 -6.92 10.94 17.91
C ARG A 362 -5.67 11.71 18.35
N ARG A 363 -5.33 12.82 17.69
CA ARG A 363 -4.22 13.70 18.06
C ARG A 363 -4.65 15.17 18.10
N PRO A 364 -3.92 16.04 18.82
CA PRO A 364 -4.11 17.48 18.71
C PRO A 364 -3.97 17.95 17.26
N ALA A 365 -4.71 19.01 16.92
CA ALA A 365 -4.58 19.65 15.62
C ALA A 365 -3.20 20.31 15.50
N VAL A 366 -2.52 20.10 14.37
CA VAL A 366 -1.28 20.78 14.01
C VAL A 366 -1.55 21.84 12.93
N ASP A 367 -0.64 22.78 12.71
CA ASP A 367 -0.82 23.81 11.68
C ASP A 367 -1.02 23.22 10.27
N ALA A 368 -0.37 22.09 9.98
CA ALA A 368 -0.59 21.36 8.72
C ALA A 368 -2.04 20.87 8.54
N ASP A 369 -2.80 20.64 9.61
CA ASP A 369 -4.21 20.26 9.51
C ASP A 369 -5.11 21.40 9.03
N ARG A 370 -4.68 22.65 9.28
CA ARG A 370 -5.35 23.87 8.80
C ARG A 370 -5.07 24.11 7.32
N LEU A 371 -3.92 23.65 6.82
CA LEU A 371 -3.58 23.69 5.40
C LEU A 371 -4.50 22.80 4.54
N ALA A 372 -5.09 21.74 5.11
CA ALA A 372 -6.01 20.87 4.38
C ALA A 372 -7.35 21.57 4.01
N VAL A 373 -7.73 22.65 4.71
CA VAL A 373 -8.91 23.47 4.40
C VAL A 373 -8.59 24.51 3.32
N TYR A 374 -7.31 24.81 3.08
CA TYR A 374 -6.86 25.44 1.84
C TYR A 374 -6.79 24.40 0.71
N ARG A 375 -7.91 23.72 0.44
CA ARG A 375 -8.24 23.44 -0.97
C ARG A 375 -8.41 24.82 -1.58
N TYR A 376 -7.33 25.34 -2.16
CA TYR A 376 -7.23 26.60 -2.87
C TYR A 376 -8.53 27.41 -2.79
N THR A 377 -8.65 28.33 -1.83
CA THR A 377 -9.39 29.56 -2.17
C THR A 377 -8.83 29.95 -3.52
N LEU A 378 -9.68 30.06 -4.54
CA LEU A 378 -9.32 30.57 -5.85
C LEU A 378 -8.63 31.92 -5.62
N VAL A 379 -7.33 31.88 -5.37
CA VAL A 379 -6.46 33.01 -5.61
C VAL A 379 -6.66 33.18 -7.10
N ALA A 380 -7.26 34.29 -7.49
CA ALA A 380 -7.20 34.71 -8.88
C ALA A 380 -5.72 34.68 -9.21
N LEU A 381 -5.28 33.63 -9.90
CA LEU A 381 -3.91 33.53 -10.36
C LEU A 381 -3.73 34.80 -11.17
N SER A 382 -2.86 35.70 -10.70
CA SER A 382 -2.36 36.76 -11.54
C SER A 382 -1.93 36.07 -12.82
N GLU A 383 -2.50 36.52 -13.94
CA GLU A 383 -2.34 35.92 -15.24
C GLU A 383 -0.85 35.61 -15.45
N PHE A 384 -0.50 34.32 -15.42
CA PHE A 384 0.88 33.91 -15.53
C PHE A 384 1.35 34.27 -16.93
N THR A 385 2.09 35.36 -17.02
CA THR A 385 2.64 35.87 -18.28
C THR A 385 3.99 35.22 -18.50
N PHE A 386 3.98 34.14 -19.29
CA PHE A 386 5.20 33.51 -19.75
C PHE A 386 5.85 34.36 -20.84
N ASN A 387 6.90 35.11 -20.50
CA ASN A 387 7.69 35.84 -21.48
C ASN A 387 8.79 34.93 -22.04
N ALA A 388 8.46 34.24 -23.13
CA ALA A 388 9.38 33.33 -23.81
C ALA A 388 10.70 34.02 -24.22
N ALA A 389 10.65 35.28 -24.67
CA ALA A 389 11.84 36.03 -25.08
C ALA A 389 12.83 36.21 -23.92
N LYS A 390 12.35 36.52 -22.70
CA LYS A 390 13.20 36.60 -21.50
C LYS A 390 13.79 35.26 -21.08
N ILE A 391 13.08 34.16 -21.29
CA ILE A 391 13.57 32.82 -20.98
C ILE A 391 14.63 32.43 -22.01
N PHE A 392 14.37 32.61 -23.30
CA PHE A 392 15.33 32.31 -24.36
C PHE A 392 16.58 33.20 -24.32
N GLU A 393 16.46 34.51 -24.04
CA GLU A 393 17.64 35.37 -23.77
C GLU A 393 18.49 34.83 -22.62
N ARG A 394 17.85 34.26 -21.59
CA ARG A 394 18.52 33.76 -20.40
C ARG A 394 19.24 32.43 -20.63
N PHE A 395 18.74 31.58 -21.53
CA PHE A 395 19.29 30.23 -21.77
C PHE A 395 20.10 30.11 -23.07
N VAL A 396 19.81 30.93 -24.08
CA VAL A 396 20.48 30.91 -25.40
C VAL A 396 21.45 32.08 -25.56
N GLY A 397 21.37 33.09 -24.69
CA GLY A 397 22.17 34.31 -24.74
C GLY A 397 21.46 35.44 -25.49
N ALA A 398 21.79 36.69 -25.15
CA ALA A 398 21.17 37.87 -25.75
C ALA A 398 21.49 37.94 -27.26
N GLY A 399 20.44 37.91 -28.10
CA GLY A 399 20.55 38.03 -29.56
C GLY A 399 20.29 36.76 -30.38
N ALA A 400 19.75 35.70 -29.76
CA ALA A 400 19.30 34.49 -30.44
C ALA A 400 17.86 34.59 -30.99
#